data_AF-A0A7C4U8Q8-F1
#
_entry.id   AF-A0A7C4U8Q8-F1
#
_cell.length_a   1.000
_cell.length_b   1.000
_cell.length_c   1.000
_cell.angle_alpha   90.00
_cell.angle_beta   90.00
_cell.angle_gamma   90.00
#
_symmetry.space_group_name_H-M   'P 1'
#
loop_
_entity.id
_entity.type
_entity.pdbx_description
1 polymer ?
#
loop_
_entity_poly.entity_id
_entity_poly.type
_entity_poly.pdbx_seq_one_letter_code
_entity_poly.pdbx_strand_id
1 'polypeptide(L)' 'PEEFSEVMDTDPAAKKVFDRLTDGNKRGLVALVNMVKSTDKRIERSLKIAEKLKRGITSPQMVMKQP' A
#
# COMPACT_ATOMS: atom_id res chain seq x y z
N PRO A 1 -7.67 -4.14 4.85
CA PRO A 1 -8.71 -4.37 3.83
C PRO A 1 -8.27 -5.59 3.02
N GLU A 2 -9.21 -6.45 2.64
CA GLU A 2 -8.94 -7.71 1.95
C GLU A 2 -8.17 -7.48 0.64
N GLU A 3 -8.57 -6.46 -0.11
CA GLU A 3 -7.97 -6.11 -1.40
C GLU A 3 -6.50 -5.72 -1.28
N PHE A 4 -6.11 -5.10 -0.17
CA PHE A 4 -4.71 -4.77 0.09
C PHE A 4 -3.88 -6.02 0.44
N SER A 5 -4.46 -6.98 1.15
CA SER A 5 -3.79 -8.26 1.44
C SER A 5 -3.55 -9.01 0.14
N GLU A 6 -4.59 -9.16 -0.68
CA GLU A 6 -4.52 -9.88 -1.96
C GLU A 6 -3.43 -9.29 -2.89
N VAL A 7 -3.33 -7.96 -2.97
CA VAL A 7 -2.27 -7.30 -3.74
C VAL A 7 -0.88 -7.56 -3.16
N MET A 8 -0.72 -7.62 -1.84
CA MET A 8 0.57 -7.95 -1.24
C MET A 8 0.92 -9.43 -1.44
N ASP A 9 -0.05 -10.33 -1.33
CA ASP A 9 0.16 -11.77 -1.48
C ASP A 9 0.51 -12.14 -2.93
N THR A 10 -0.01 -11.39 -3.91
CA THR A 10 0.32 -11.54 -5.33
C THR A 10 1.57 -10.77 -5.79
N ASP A 11 2.08 -9.81 -5.00
CA ASP A 11 3.34 -9.08 -5.25
C ASP A 11 4.36 -9.29 -4.11
N PRO A 12 5.13 -10.40 -4.14
CA PRO A 12 6.11 -10.71 -3.11
C PRO A 12 7.18 -9.64 -2.92
N ALA A 13 7.51 -8.88 -3.97
CA ALA A 13 8.50 -7.80 -3.91
C ALA A 13 7.97 -6.62 -3.08
N ALA A 14 6.73 -6.20 -3.33
CA ALA A 14 6.06 -5.19 -2.52
C ALA A 14 5.86 -5.66 -1.07
N LYS A 15 5.40 -6.90 -0.89
CA LYS A 15 5.17 -7.49 0.44
C LYS A 15 6.44 -7.53 1.29
N LYS A 16 7.57 -7.93 0.71
CA LYS A 16 8.87 -7.92 1.40
C LYS A 16 9.26 -6.52 1.91
N VAL A 17 8.95 -5.47 1.15
CA VAL A 17 9.20 -4.09 1.61
C VAL A 17 8.20 -3.72 2.71
N PHE A 18 6.92 -4.01 2.52
CA PHE A 18 5.86 -3.74 3.49
C PHE A 18 6.13 -4.38 4.85
N ASP A 19 6.52 -5.65 4.86
CA ASP A 19 6.78 -6.44 6.07
C ASP A 19 7.93 -5.87 6.91
N ARG A 20 8.88 -5.16 6.27
CA ARG A 20 10.03 -4.51 6.93
C ARG A 20 9.71 -3.10 7.44
N LEU A 21 8.54 -2.55 7.14
CA LEU A 21 8.15 -1.23 7.63
C LEU A 21 7.85 -1.26 9.13
N THR A 22 7.99 -0.10 9.76
CA THR A 22 7.49 0.11 11.12
C THR A 22 5.97 -0.05 11.16
N ASP A 23 5.44 -0.46 12.30
CA ASP A 23 3.99 -0.61 12.48
C ASP A 23 3.22 0.68 12.19
N GLY A 24 3.81 1.84 12.48
CA GLY A 24 3.22 3.14 12.16
C GLY A 24 3.03 3.34 10.65
N ASN A 25 4.04 3.02 9.85
CA ASN A 25 3.94 3.10 8.39
C ASN A 25 2.96 2.07 7.84
N LYS A 26 2.99 0.82 8.35
CA LYS A 26 2.02 -0.23 7.97
C LYS A 26 0.58 0.23 8.21
N ARG A 27 0.28 0.71 9.43
CA ARG A 27 -1.04 1.25 9.80
C ARG A 27 -1.44 2.43 8.91
N GLY A 28 -0.51 3.35 8.64
CA GLY A 28 -0.75 4.50 7.77
C GLY A 28 -1.11 4.09 6.34
N LEU A 29 -0.37 3.16 5.73
CA LEU A 29 -0.68 2.67 4.38
C LEU A 29 -2.03 1.95 4.33
N VAL A 30 -2.33 1.12 5.32
CA VAL A 30 -3.63 0.45 5.45
C VAL A 30 -4.77 1.47 5.61
N ALA A 31 -4.57 2.54 6.40
CA ALA A 31 -5.52 3.62 6.54
C ALA A 31 -5.78 4.34 5.21
N LEU A 32 -4.73 4.57 4.40
CA LEU A 32 -4.90 5.12 3.06
C LEU A 32 -5.85 4.27 2.21
N VAL A 33 -5.72 2.94 2.23
CA VAL A 33 -6.65 2.06 1.49
C VAL A 33 -8.06 2.14 2.06
N ASN A 34 -8.22 2.10 3.39
CA ASN A 34 -9.55 2.14 4.02
C ASN A 34 -10.31 3.45 3.78
N MET A 35 -9.62 4.57 3.51
CA MET A 35 -10.26 5.85 3.22
C MET A 35 -11.08 5.88 1.91
N VAL A 36 -10.86 4.94 0.98
CA VAL A 36 -11.71 4.82 -0.21
C VAL A 36 -12.84 3.82 0.03
N LYS A 37 -14.05 4.22 -0.40
CA LYS A 37 -15.28 3.47 -0.13
C LYS A 37 -15.55 2.33 -1.12
N SER A 38 -15.17 2.52 -2.38
CA SER A 38 -15.37 1.51 -3.44
C SER A 38 -14.27 0.45 -3.38
N THR A 39 -14.66 -0.81 -3.54
CA THR A 39 -13.76 -1.96 -3.70
C THR A 39 -12.76 -1.74 -4.82
N ASP A 40 -13.22 -1.34 -6.02
CA ASP A 40 -12.32 -1.05 -7.15
C ASP A 40 -11.29 0.03 -6.80
N LYS A 41 -11.71 1.09 -6.10
CA LYS A 41 -10.80 2.14 -5.63
C LYS A 41 -9.82 1.65 -4.58
N ARG A 42 -10.19 0.67 -3.74
CA ARG A 42 -9.26 0.01 -2.81
C ARG A 42 -8.23 -0.83 -3.56
N ILE A 43 -8.64 -1.55 -4.61
CA ILE A 43 -7.74 -2.32 -5.47
C ILE A 43 -6.74 -1.38 -6.16
N GLU A 44 -7.22 -0.35 -6.87
CA GLU A 44 -6.38 0.65 -7.54
C GLU A 44 -5.37 1.26 -6.57
N ARG A 45 -5.84 1.65 -5.37
CA ARG A 45 -4.99 2.27 -4.36
C ARG A 45 -3.96 1.29 -3.80
N SER A 46 -4.32 0.03 -3.61
CA SER A 46 -3.41 -1.02 -3.15
C SER A 46 -2.31 -1.29 -4.16
N LEU A 47 -2.65 -1.39 -5.44
CA LEU A 47 -1.69 -1.54 -6.55
C LEU A 47 -0.71 -0.35 -6.60
N LYS A 48 -1.22 0.88 -6.48
CA LYS A 48 -0.38 2.08 -6.45
C LYS A 48 0.58 2.08 -5.25
N ILE A 49 0.13 1.65 -4.07
CA ILE A 49 1.00 1.51 -2.90
C ILE A 49 2.09 0.47 -3.19
N ALA A 50 1.74 -0.70 -3.71
CA ALA A 50 2.68 -1.77 -4.03
C ALA A 50 3.79 -1.29 -4.99
N GLU A 51 3.42 -0.57 -6.06
CA GLU A 51 4.40 0.01 -6.98
C GLU A 51 5.35 1.01 -6.31
N LYS A 52 4.83 1.87 -5.43
CA LYS A 52 5.63 2.88 -4.72
C LYS A 52 6.58 2.24 -3.70
N LEU A 53 6.13 1.19 -3.01
CA LEU A 53 6.98 0.41 -2.11
C LEU A 53 8.17 -0.22 -2.85
N LYS A 54 7.93 -0.80 -4.03
CA LYS A 54 9.01 -1.34 -4.89
C LYS A 54 10.02 -0.28 -5.33
N ARG A 55 9.59 0.99 -5.41
CA ARG A 55 10.46 2.15 -5.71
C ARG A 55 11.12 2.76 -4.48
N GLY A 56 10.97 2.15 -3.29
CA GLY A 56 11.55 2.63 -2.04
C GLY A 56 10.77 3.77 -1.37
N ILE A 57 9.58 4.13 -1.88
CA ILE A 57 8.73 5.15 -1.27
C ILE A 57 7.83 4.46 -0.24
N THR A 58 8.19 4.60 1.03
CA THR A 58 7.60 3.82 2.13
C THR A 58 6.74 4.63 3.10
N SER A 59 6.88 5.95 3.10
CA SER A 59 6.08 6.84 3.95
C SER A 59 4.66 7.01 3.38
N PRO A 60 3.60 6.81 4.19
CA PRO A 60 2.22 7.07 3.78
C PRO A 60 2.00 8.49 3.22
N GLN A 61 2.75 9.47 3.73
CA GLN A 61 2.67 10.86 3.28
C GLN A 61 3.22 11.07 1.87
N MET A 62 4.07 10.17 1.38
CA MET A 62 4.76 10.29 0.11
C MET A 62 4.20 9.37 -0.97
N VAL A 63 3.65 8.21 -0.58
CA VAL A 63 3.14 7.19 -1.51
C VAL A 63 2.05 7.72 -2.45
N MET A 64 1.20 8.63 -1.98
CA MET A 64 0.10 9.18 -2.79
C MET A 64 0.45 10.46 -3.54
N LYS A 65 1.59 11.10 -3.22
CA LYS A 65 2.04 12.29 -3.94
C LYS A 65 2.38 11.93 -5.38
N GLN A 66 1.85 12.70 -6.32
CA GLN A 66 2.33 12.69 -7.70
C GLN A 66 3.70 13.40 -7.73
N PRO A 67 4.66 12.94 -8.56
CA PRO A 67 5.82 13.75 -8.88
C PRO A 67 5.40 15.08 -9.55
#